data_AF-A0A959TYH7-F1
#
_entry.id   AF-A0A959TYH7-F1
#
_cell.length_a   1.000
_cell.length_b   1.000
_cell.length_c   1.000
_cell.angle_alpha   90.00
_cell.angle_beta   90.00
_cell.angle_gamma   90.00
#
_symmetry.space_group_name_H-M   'P 1'
#
loop_
_entity.id
_entity.type
_entity.pdbx_description
1 polymer ?
#
loop_
_entity_poly.entity_id
_entity_poly.type
_entity_poly.pdbx_seq_one_letter_code
_entity_poly.pdbx_strand_id
1 'polypeptide(L)'
;MSQSISHKRFIIHPYKFNMWLAIVAMIMMFAAFTSAYVVKKADFRYWVDVPFPQMFTFSTITILLSSVFMHLSLVTFRRNQVSLHRLFMLLTLVAGTSFLAMQIMGWQELYDNGIKLNGNVAGSFLYVISGAHFLHVAGGVIGLLVFSVFAFTRFRNPVDTLVENIHPYKQIGLELMATYWHFVDVLWLYLFFFLQYS
;
A
#
# COMPACT_ATOMS: atom_id res chain seq x y z
N MET A 1 -54.21 5.74 -3.65
CA MET A 1 -53.00 5.02 -3.20
C MET A 1 -51.78 5.66 -3.84
N SER A 2 -51.04 6.50 -3.12
CA SER A 2 -49.76 7.05 -3.58
C SER A 2 -48.66 6.20 -2.94
N GLN A 3 -47.90 5.44 -3.75
CA GLN A 3 -46.76 4.69 -3.25
C GLN A 3 -45.57 5.64 -3.09
N SER A 4 -45.10 5.82 -1.85
CA SER A 4 -43.89 6.58 -1.58
C SER A 4 -42.68 5.77 -2.05
N ILE A 5 -42.03 6.25 -3.12
CA ILE A 5 -40.76 5.71 -3.58
C ILE A 5 -39.72 6.08 -2.52
N SER A 6 -39.32 5.10 -1.70
CA SER A 6 -38.22 5.25 -0.75
C SER A 6 -36.91 5.39 -1.53
N HIS A 7 -36.50 6.63 -1.79
CA HIS A 7 -35.14 6.92 -2.25
C HIS A 7 -34.17 6.55 -1.12
N LYS A 8 -33.61 5.33 -1.17
CA LYS A 8 -32.36 5.03 -0.45
C LYS A 8 -31.30 5.97 -1.01
N ARG A 9 -31.06 7.10 -0.34
CA ARG A 9 -29.89 7.94 -0.64
C ARG A 9 -28.67 7.08 -0.34
N PHE A 10 -27.92 6.71 -1.37
CA PHE A 10 -26.59 6.13 -1.20
C PHE A 10 -25.66 7.23 -0.68
N ILE A 11 -25.77 7.55 0.61
CA ILE A 11 -24.87 8.48 1.27
C ILE A 11 -23.57 7.71 1.48
N ILE A 12 -22.64 7.84 0.53
CA ILE A 12 -21.28 7.30 0.68
C ILE A 12 -20.67 7.98 1.90
N HIS A 13 -20.16 7.17 2.83
CA HIS A 13 -19.53 7.69 4.04
C HIS A 13 -18.38 8.65 3.64
N PRO A 14 -18.26 9.87 4.21
CA PRO A 14 -17.29 10.88 3.77
C PRO A 14 -15.84 10.36 3.68
N TYR A 15 -15.40 9.54 4.65
CA TYR A 15 -14.08 8.91 4.62
C TYR A 15 -13.85 7.94 3.44
N LYS A 16 -14.89 7.19 3.01
CA LYS A 16 -14.79 6.31 1.83
C LYS A 16 -14.66 7.14 0.55
N PHE A 17 -15.39 8.24 0.46
CA PHE A 17 -15.25 9.17 -0.66
C PHE A 17 -13.84 9.77 -0.74
N ASN A 18 -13.32 10.27 0.39
CA ASN A 18 -11.96 10.83 0.45
C ASN A 18 -10.88 9.80 0.07
N MET A 19 -11.06 8.54 0.47
CA MET A 19 -10.15 7.45 0.10
C MET A 19 -10.13 7.20 -1.41
N TRP A 20 -11.30 7.11 -2.05
CA TRP A 20 -11.38 6.95 -3.50
C TRP A 20 -10.75 8.12 -4.25
N LEU A 21 -10.99 9.35 -3.78
CA LEU A 21 -10.37 10.54 -4.35
C LEU A 21 -8.84 10.49 -4.23
N ALA A 22 -8.32 10.08 -3.07
CA ALA A 22 -6.89 9.91 -2.85
C ALA A 22 -6.29 8.83 -3.77
N ILE A 23 -6.97 7.69 -3.92
CA ILE A 23 -6.56 6.61 -4.84
C ILE A 23 -6.46 7.13 -6.28
N VAL A 24 -7.47 7.83 -6.77
CA VAL A 24 -7.45 8.41 -8.14
C VAL A 24 -6.30 9.40 -8.30
N ALA A 25 -6.05 10.24 -7.31
CA ALA A 25 -4.93 11.18 -7.34
C ALA A 25 -3.57 10.44 -7.40
N MET A 26 -3.40 9.37 -6.64
CA MET A 26 -2.19 8.53 -6.69
C MET A 26 -2.02 7.88 -8.06
N ILE A 27 -3.09 7.30 -8.63
CA ILE A 27 -3.05 6.70 -9.99
C ILE A 27 -2.58 7.74 -11.01
N MET A 28 -3.15 8.94 -10.99
CA MET A 28 -2.78 10.02 -11.91
C MET A 28 -1.31 10.43 -11.76
N MET A 29 -0.80 10.51 -10.53
CA MET A 29 0.61 10.83 -10.27
C MET A 29 1.55 9.76 -10.83
N PHE A 30 1.29 8.47 -10.55
CA PHE A 30 2.12 7.38 -11.07
C PHE A 30 1.97 7.19 -12.59
N ALA A 31 0.80 7.47 -13.16
CA ALA A 31 0.60 7.53 -14.60
C ALA A 31 1.45 8.62 -15.25
N ALA A 32 1.55 9.80 -14.63
CA ALA A 32 2.42 10.87 -15.11
C ALA A 32 3.91 10.47 -15.06
N PHE A 33 4.36 9.82 -13.98
CA PHE A 33 5.74 9.34 -13.89
C PHE A 33 6.08 8.23 -14.89
N THR A 34 5.18 7.26 -15.06
CA THR A 34 5.37 6.19 -16.06
C THR A 34 5.31 6.72 -17.49
N SER A 35 4.44 7.69 -17.78
CA SER A 35 4.44 8.39 -19.07
C SER A 35 5.75 9.12 -19.33
N ALA A 36 6.30 9.83 -18.33
CA ALA A 36 7.58 10.52 -18.45
C ALA A 36 8.73 9.54 -18.70
N TYR A 37 8.72 8.38 -18.04
CA TYR A 37 9.67 7.29 -18.28
C TYR A 37 9.62 6.81 -19.73
N VAL A 38 8.43 6.48 -20.28
CA VAL A 38 8.28 5.98 -21.65
C VAL A 38 8.79 7.00 -22.68
N VAL A 39 8.42 8.28 -22.50
CA VAL A 39 8.86 9.35 -23.41
C VAL A 39 10.38 9.52 -23.39
N LYS A 40 11.01 9.43 -22.21
CA LYS A 40 12.48 9.52 -22.10
C LYS A 40 13.18 8.26 -22.58
N LYS A 41 12.59 7.08 -22.42
CA LYS A 41 13.10 5.83 -22.97
C LYS A 41 13.14 5.82 -24.49
N ALA A 42 12.18 6.47 -25.15
CA ALA A 42 12.17 6.64 -26.60
C ALA A 42 13.34 7.48 -27.14
N ASP A 43 14.04 8.24 -26.28
CA ASP A 43 15.25 8.99 -26.65
C ASP A 43 16.50 8.11 -26.48
N PHE A 44 16.86 7.38 -27.55
CA PHE A 44 17.96 6.41 -27.58
C PHE A 44 19.35 6.99 -27.28
N ARG A 45 19.53 8.32 -27.22
CA ARG A 45 20.84 8.96 -27.04
C ARG A 45 21.40 8.82 -25.63
N TYR A 46 20.56 8.60 -24.62
CA TYR A 46 20.96 8.61 -23.20
C TYR A 46 20.48 7.38 -22.43
N TRP A 47 19.82 6.43 -23.10
CA TRP A 47 19.26 5.26 -22.46
C TRP A 47 20.31 4.15 -22.32
N VAL A 48 20.64 3.80 -21.07
CA VAL A 48 21.49 2.65 -20.76
C VAL A 48 20.68 1.73 -19.87
N ASP A 49 20.52 0.49 -20.30
CA ASP A 49 19.76 -0.52 -19.56
C ASP A 49 20.43 -0.78 -18.20
N VAL A 50 19.60 -0.77 -17.16
CA VAL A 50 20.01 -0.97 -15.78
C VAL A 50 19.61 -2.39 -15.37
N PRO A 51 20.53 -3.21 -14.83
CA PRO A 51 20.15 -4.48 -14.26
C PRO A 51 19.18 -4.25 -13.12
N PHE A 52 18.02 -4.89 -13.19
CA PHE A 52 17.01 -4.76 -12.15
C PHE A 52 17.43 -5.56 -10.91
N PRO A 53 17.49 -4.94 -9.71
CA PRO A 53 18.09 -5.59 -8.55
C PRO A 53 17.23 -6.75 -8.04
N GLN A 54 17.87 -7.84 -7.60
CA GLN A 54 17.14 -9.04 -7.16
C GLN A 54 16.29 -8.77 -5.92
N MET A 55 16.71 -7.82 -5.08
CA MET A 55 16.00 -7.43 -3.86
C MET A 55 14.58 -6.90 -4.13
N PHE A 56 14.33 -6.31 -5.30
CA PHE A 56 12.98 -5.87 -5.71
C PHE A 56 12.03 -7.05 -6.01
N THR A 57 12.57 -8.22 -6.37
CA THR A 57 11.76 -9.43 -6.56
C THR A 57 11.34 -10.02 -5.22
N PHE A 58 12.27 -10.09 -4.26
CA PHE A 58 11.96 -10.53 -2.89
C PHE A 58 10.98 -9.58 -2.18
N SER A 59 11.09 -8.27 -2.41
CA SER A 59 10.13 -7.30 -1.88
C SER A 59 8.73 -7.53 -2.45
N THR A 60 8.63 -7.90 -3.73
CA THR A 60 7.35 -8.21 -4.39
C THR A 60 6.67 -9.46 -3.80
N ILE A 61 7.43 -10.50 -3.46
CA ILE A 61 6.87 -11.66 -2.75
C ILE A 61 6.39 -11.27 -1.34
N THR A 62 7.18 -10.43 -0.65
CA THR A 62 6.86 -9.97 0.71
C THR A 62 5.59 -9.14 0.76
N ILE A 63 5.39 -8.24 -0.21
CA ILE A 63 4.18 -7.40 -0.25
C ILE A 63 2.93 -8.22 -0.61
N LEU A 64 3.05 -9.23 -1.47
CA LEU A 64 1.96 -10.18 -1.74
C LEU A 64 1.55 -10.95 -0.48
N LEU A 65 2.52 -11.41 0.32
CA LEU A 65 2.25 -12.06 1.60
C LEU A 65 1.59 -11.08 2.59
N SER A 66 2.05 -9.83 2.63
CA SER A 66 1.45 -8.77 3.46
C SER A 66 -0.03 -8.54 3.14
N SER A 67 -0.37 -8.51 1.85
CA SER A 67 -1.74 -8.40 1.35
C SER A 67 -2.63 -9.54 1.87
N VAL A 68 -2.14 -10.78 1.83
CA VAL A 68 -2.85 -11.95 2.36
C VAL A 68 -3.08 -11.81 3.87
N PHE A 69 -2.06 -11.41 4.62
CA PHE A 69 -2.20 -11.19 6.07
C PHE A 69 -3.22 -10.09 6.39
N MET A 70 -3.23 -8.99 5.62
CA MET A 70 -4.20 -7.91 5.82
C MET A 70 -5.63 -8.38 5.55
N HIS A 71 -5.83 -9.20 4.51
CA HIS A 71 -7.12 -9.79 4.21
C HIS A 71 -7.59 -10.73 5.34
N LEU A 72 -6.71 -11.59 5.84
CA LEU A 72 -6.99 -12.49 6.96
C LEU A 72 -7.30 -11.73 8.25
N SER A 73 -6.63 -10.61 8.50
CA SER A 73 -6.92 -9.68 9.59
C SER A 73 -8.37 -9.17 9.54
N LEU A 74 -8.83 -8.77 8.35
CA LEU A 74 -10.21 -8.30 8.13
C LEU A 74 -11.25 -9.42 8.32
N VAL A 75 -10.96 -10.64 7.86
CA VAL A 75 -11.84 -11.80 8.01
C VAL A 75 -11.96 -12.22 9.48
N THR A 76 -10.84 -12.27 10.21
CA THR A 76 -10.82 -12.64 11.64
C THR A 76 -11.44 -11.57 12.53
N PHE A 77 -11.31 -10.29 12.16
CA PHE A 77 -12.05 -9.19 12.78
C PHE A 77 -13.56 -9.39 12.65
N ARG A 78 -14.07 -9.70 11.45
CA ARG A 78 -15.50 -9.97 11.23
C ARG A 78 -16.02 -11.22 11.94
N ARG A 79 -15.15 -12.19 12.23
CA ARG A 79 -15.47 -13.39 13.01
C ARG A 79 -15.34 -13.18 14.53
N ASN A 80 -15.11 -11.94 14.97
CA ASN A 80 -14.90 -11.56 16.37
C ASN A 80 -13.72 -12.32 17.05
N GLN A 81 -12.73 -12.74 16.26
CA GLN A 81 -11.55 -13.48 16.73
C GLN A 81 -10.39 -12.51 17.00
N VAL A 82 -10.47 -11.77 18.11
CA VAL A 82 -9.55 -10.67 18.46
C VAL A 82 -8.09 -11.10 18.51
N SER A 83 -7.77 -12.30 19.02
CA SER A 83 -6.38 -12.79 19.08
C SER A 83 -5.78 -13.04 17.70
N LEU A 84 -6.54 -13.61 16.77
CA LEU A 84 -6.08 -13.85 15.41
C LEU A 84 -6.00 -12.56 14.61
N HIS A 85 -6.96 -11.65 14.77
CA HIS A 85 -6.90 -10.31 14.17
C HIS A 85 -5.61 -9.58 14.56
N ARG A 86 -5.27 -9.59 15.85
CA ARG A 86 -4.02 -8.99 16.37
C ARG A 86 -2.77 -9.64 15.77
N LEU A 87 -2.75 -10.97 15.66
CA LEU A 87 -1.64 -11.69 15.04
C LEU A 87 -1.46 -11.28 13.58
N PHE A 88 -2.54 -11.29 12.79
CA PHE A 88 -2.48 -10.93 11.37
C PHE A 88 -2.11 -9.46 11.15
N MET A 89 -2.60 -8.53 11.98
CA MET A 89 -2.16 -7.13 11.95
C MET A 89 -0.66 -6.98 12.19
N LEU A 90 -0.10 -7.71 13.17
CA LEU A 90 1.35 -7.70 13.43
C LEU A 90 2.13 -8.32 12.26
N LEU A 91 1.63 -9.40 11.67
CA LEU A 91 2.26 -10.03 10.50
C LEU A 91 2.27 -9.09 9.29
N THR A 92 1.17 -8.37 9.02
CA THR A 92 1.12 -7.33 7.98
C THR A 92 2.10 -6.21 8.28
N LEU A 93 2.20 -5.76 9.54
CA LEU A 93 3.13 -4.71 9.93
C LEU A 93 4.59 -5.13 9.71
N VAL A 94 4.96 -6.34 10.14
CA VAL A 94 6.30 -6.91 9.94
C VAL A 94 6.60 -7.08 8.46
N ALA A 95 5.67 -7.61 7.67
CA ALA A 95 5.85 -7.75 6.23
C ALA A 95 6.02 -6.38 5.54
N GLY A 96 5.24 -5.37 5.95
CA GLY A 96 5.36 -4.00 5.45
C GLY A 96 6.69 -3.34 5.80
N THR A 97 7.19 -3.50 7.03
CA THR A 97 8.51 -2.97 7.40
C THR A 97 9.65 -3.72 6.71
N SER A 98 9.54 -5.05 6.56
CA SER A 98 10.49 -5.84 5.78
C SER A 98 10.53 -5.40 4.32
N PHE A 99 9.38 -5.09 3.70
CA PHE A 99 9.33 -4.52 2.35
C PHE A 99 10.13 -3.22 2.25
N LEU A 100 9.94 -2.28 3.19
CA LEU A 100 10.70 -1.03 3.22
C LEU A 100 12.21 -1.28 3.33
N ALA A 101 12.62 -2.23 4.18
CA ALA A 101 14.03 -2.60 4.30
C ALA A 101 14.59 -3.16 2.98
N MET A 102 13.84 -4.03 2.30
CA MET A 102 14.25 -4.59 1.01
C MET A 102 14.36 -3.52 -0.09
N GLN A 103 13.50 -2.49 -0.08
CA GLN A 103 13.64 -1.35 -1.01
C GLN A 103 14.95 -0.59 -0.80
N ILE A 104 15.31 -0.34 0.46
CA ILE A 104 16.58 0.33 0.79
C ILE A 104 17.77 -0.52 0.33
N MET A 105 17.71 -1.84 0.56
CA MET A 105 18.76 -2.76 0.08
C MET A 105 18.84 -2.79 -1.45
N GLY A 106 17.71 -2.74 -2.16
CA GLY A 106 17.69 -2.63 -3.62
C GLY A 106 18.30 -1.32 -4.12
N TRP A 107 18.09 -0.20 -3.41
CA TRP A 107 18.74 1.07 -3.72
C TRP A 107 20.25 1.05 -3.46
N GLN A 108 20.69 0.34 -2.43
CA GLN A 108 22.10 0.10 -2.15
C GLN A 108 22.75 -0.75 -3.26
N GLU A 109 22.10 -1.82 -3.70
CA GLU A 109 22.59 -2.65 -4.81
C GLU A 109 22.74 -1.83 -6.10
N LEU A 110 21.79 -0.93 -6.42
CA LEU A 110 21.93 0.00 -7.54
C LEU A 110 23.12 0.96 -7.39
N TYR A 111 23.29 1.50 -6.19
CA TYR A 111 24.38 2.42 -5.88
C TYR A 111 25.75 1.74 -6.02
N ASP A 112 25.88 0.52 -5.50
CA ASP A 112 27.09 -0.31 -5.55
C ASP A 112 27.44 -0.72 -6.99
N ASN A 113 26.42 -0.93 -7.84
CA ASN A 113 26.58 -1.14 -9.28
C ASN A 113 26.92 0.16 -10.07
N GLY A 114 27.19 1.28 -9.37
CA GLY A 114 27.58 2.55 -9.99
C GLY A 114 26.43 3.36 -10.58
N ILE A 115 25.18 2.91 -10.40
CA ILE A 115 23.99 3.58 -10.92
C ILE A 115 23.55 4.62 -9.91
N LYS A 116 24.10 5.83 -10.04
CA LYS A 116 23.76 6.96 -9.17
C LYS A 116 22.55 7.73 -9.70
N LEU A 117 21.82 8.36 -8.77
CA LEU A 117 20.70 9.27 -9.03
C LEU A 117 21.00 10.36 -10.08
N ASN A 118 22.23 10.86 -10.15
CA ASN A 118 22.65 11.91 -11.10
C ASN A 118 23.45 11.38 -12.29
N GLY A 119 23.60 10.06 -12.42
CA GLY A 119 24.42 9.43 -13.45
C GLY A 119 23.59 9.02 -14.66
N ASN A 120 22.87 7.91 -14.54
CA ASN A 120 22.08 7.33 -15.62
C ASN A 120 20.61 7.78 -15.50
N VAL A 121 20.05 8.37 -16.57
CA VAL A 121 18.66 8.82 -16.65
C VAL A 121 17.68 7.68 -16.31
N ALA A 122 17.93 6.45 -16.78
CA ALA A 122 17.09 5.29 -16.48
C ALA A 122 17.12 4.94 -14.99
N GLY A 123 18.29 5.02 -14.37
CA GLY A 123 18.46 4.83 -12.92
C GLY A 123 17.73 5.90 -12.11
N SER A 124 17.81 7.17 -12.52
CA SER A 124 17.12 8.28 -11.85
C SER A 124 15.60 8.05 -11.82
N PHE A 125 15.00 7.61 -12.93
CA PHE A 125 13.56 7.28 -12.95
C PHE A 125 13.22 6.11 -12.03
N LEU A 126 14.03 5.05 -12.01
CA LEU A 126 13.84 3.92 -11.11
C LEU A 126 13.82 4.41 -9.65
N TYR A 127 14.81 5.21 -9.23
CA TYR A 127 14.86 5.76 -7.88
C TYR A 127 13.67 6.67 -7.56
N VAL A 128 13.24 7.55 -8.49
CA VAL A 128 12.12 8.47 -8.24
C VAL A 128 10.80 7.72 -8.13
N ILE A 129 10.52 6.78 -9.05
CA ILE A 129 9.27 6.00 -9.05
C ILE A 129 9.21 5.08 -7.83
N SER A 130 10.28 4.32 -7.57
CA SER A 130 10.36 3.44 -6.40
C SER A 130 10.37 4.22 -5.09
N GLY A 131 11.04 5.37 -5.04
CA GLY A 131 11.07 6.28 -3.89
C GLY A 131 9.72 6.89 -3.58
N ALA A 132 8.99 7.35 -4.60
CA ALA A 132 7.62 7.83 -4.43
C ALA A 132 6.73 6.71 -3.87
N HIS A 133 6.83 5.50 -4.41
CA HIS A 133 6.09 4.35 -3.90
C HIS A 133 6.46 4.00 -2.45
N PHE A 134 7.75 3.98 -2.13
CA PHE A 134 8.26 3.75 -0.77
C PHE A 134 7.65 4.73 0.23
N LEU A 135 7.54 6.02 -0.11
CA LEU A 135 6.90 7.01 0.77
C LEU A 135 5.43 6.70 1.04
N HIS A 136 4.69 6.20 0.04
CA HIS A 136 3.29 5.80 0.22
C HIS A 136 3.20 4.57 1.13
N VAL A 137 4.02 3.54 0.91
CA VAL A 137 4.06 2.36 1.79
C VAL A 137 4.46 2.74 3.21
N ALA A 138 5.47 3.62 3.38
CA ALA A 138 5.88 4.10 4.69
C ALA A 138 4.74 4.82 5.43
N GLY A 139 3.97 5.66 4.73
CA GLY A 139 2.75 6.27 5.27
C GLY A 139 1.71 5.22 5.70
N GLY A 140 1.51 4.18 4.89
CA GLY A 140 0.66 3.05 5.22
C GLY A 140 1.13 2.28 6.46
N VAL A 141 2.43 2.00 6.56
CA VAL A 141 3.04 1.28 7.69
C VAL A 141 2.85 2.06 8.99
N ILE A 142 3.05 3.38 8.96
CA ILE A 142 2.77 4.26 10.11
C ILE A 142 1.28 4.17 10.48
N GLY A 143 0.39 4.20 9.50
CA GLY A 143 -1.04 4.01 9.72
C GLY A 143 -1.36 2.66 10.37
N LEU A 144 -0.78 1.56 9.87
CA LEU A 144 -0.94 0.22 10.43
C LEU A 144 -0.36 0.11 11.85
N LEU A 145 0.78 0.74 12.12
CA LEU A 145 1.38 0.78 13.46
C LEU A 145 0.42 1.44 14.45
N VAL A 146 -0.10 2.61 14.10
CA VAL A 146 -1.07 3.34 14.92
C VAL A 146 -2.31 2.47 15.16
N PHE A 147 -2.91 1.91 14.12
CA PHE A 147 -4.07 1.01 14.26
C PHE A 147 -3.78 -0.22 15.11
N SER A 148 -2.60 -0.81 14.97
CA SER A 148 -2.16 -1.95 15.77
C SER A 148 -2.06 -1.56 17.25
N VAL A 149 -1.38 -0.47 17.59
CA VAL A 149 -1.26 0.01 18.98
C VAL A 149 -2.64 0.30 19.58
N PHE A 150 -3.55 0.92 18.82
CA PHE A 150 -4.92 1.14 19.26
C PHE A 150 -5.68 -0.17 19.51
N ALA A 151 -5.49 -1.18 18.66
CA ALA A 151 -6.05 -2.50 18.90
C ALA A 151 -5.48 -3.09 20.21
N PHE A 152 -4.16 -3.19 20.38
CA PHE A 152 -3.55 -3.83 21.55
C PHE A 152 -3.88 -3.15 22.88
N THR A 153 -4.03 -1.82 22.90
CA THR A 153 -4.29 -1.06 24.13
C THR A 153 -5.76 -1.04 24.54
N ARG A 154 -6.70 -1.09 23.59
CA ARG A 154 -8.14 -0.91 23.87
C ARG A 154 -8.90 -2.22 24.09
N PHE A 155 -8.44 -3.35 23.53
CA PHE A 155 -9.04 -4.68 23.75
C PHE A 155 -8.83 -5.26 25.17
N ARG A 156 -8.23 -4.50 26.09
CA ARG A 156 -7.96 -4.93 27.47
C ARG A 156 -9.16 -4.75 28.40
N ASN A 157 -10.17 -3.97 28.00
CA ASN A 157 -11.37 -3.71 28.81
C ASN A 157 -12.57 -4.55 28.33
N PRO A 158 -13.16 -5.42 29.17
CA PRO A 158 -14.31 -6.26 28.81
C PRO A 158 -15.57 -5.48 28.35
N VAL A 159 -15.66 -4.20 28.71
CA VAL A 159 -16.78 -3.30 28.35
C VAL A 159 -16.68 -2.83 26.90
N ASP A 160 -15.47 -2.77 26.32
CA ASP A 160 -15.27 -2.32 24.94
C ASP A 160 -15.78 -3.36 23.92
N THR A 161 -15.80 -4.66 24.25
CA THR A 161 -16.38 -5.72 23.40
C THR A 161 -17.90 -5.62 23.21
N LEU A 162 -18.62 -5.01 24.17
CA LEU A 162 -20.06 -4.74 24.04
C LEU A 162 -20.33 -3.44 23.25
N VAL A 163 -19.42 -2.47 23.33
CA VAL A 163 -19.45 -1.20 22.59
C VAL A 163 -18.93 -1.35 21.15
N GLU A 164 -18.14 -2.39 20.88
CA GLU A 164 -17.56 -2.70 19.57
C GLU A 164 -18.59 -3.16 18.53
N ASN A 165 -19.67 -3.82 18.97
CA ASN A 165 -20.85 -4.08 18.13
C ASN A 165 -21.63 -2.80 17.77
N ILE A 166 -21.33 -1.66 18.40
CA ILE A 166 -22.11 -0.40 18.31
C ILE A 166 -21.38 0.68 17.48
N HIS A 167 -20.07 0.56 17.21
CA HIS A 167 -19.32 1.58 16.48
C HIS A 167 -18.94 1.18 15.04
N PRO A 168 -19.81 1.46 14.04
CA PRO A 168 -19.51 1.25 12.61
C PRO A 168 -18.24 1.99 12.15
N TYR A 169 -17.78 3.00 12.90
CA TYR A 169 -16.58 3.77 12.60
C TYR A 169 -15.28 2.96 12.62
N LYS A 170 -15.13 1.98 13.54
CA LYS A 170 -13.90 1.16 13.63
C LYS A 170 -13.79 0.19 12.44
N GLN A 171 -14.90 -0.44 12.09
CA GLN A 171 -14.96 -1.33 10.93
C GLN A 171 -14.68 -0.55 9.63
N ILE A 172 -15.22 0.67 9.50
CA ILE A 172 -14.93 1.55 8.37
C ILE A 172 -13.44 1.91 8.34
N GLY A 173 -12.80 2.23 9.48
CA GLY A 173 -11.38 2.52 9.54
C GLY A 173 -10.49 1.36 9.07
N LEU A 174 -10.79 0.13 9.50
CA LEU A 174 -10.06 -1.07 9.07
C LEU A 174 -10.30 -1.38 7.59
N GLU A 175 -11.54 -1.24 7.10
CA GLU A 175 -11.88 -1.40 5.68
C GLU A 175 -11.14 -0.38 4.80
N LEU A 176 -11.06 0.88 5.23
CA LEU A 176 -10.32 1.93 4.54
C LEU A 176 -8.82 1.62 4.50
N MET A 177 -8.24 1.23 5.63
CA MET A 177 -6.84 0.83 5.71
C MET A 177 -6.54 -0.36 4.81
N ALA A 178 -7.38 -1.40 4.84
CA ALA A 178 -7.23 -2.57 3.97
C ALA A 178 -7.33 -2.18 2.49
N THR A 179 -8.29 -1.33 2.12
CA THR A 179 -8.45 -0.85 0.74
C THR A 179 -7.22 -0.08 0.26
N TYR A 180 -6.70 0.82 1.09
CA TYR A 180 -5.48 1.57 0.81
C TYR A 180 -4.27 0.65 0.66
N TRP A 181 -4.09 -0.29 1.60
CA TRP A 181 -2.98 -1.23 1.61
C TRP A 181 -2.98 -2.10 0.33
N HIS A 182 -4.12 -2.72 0.02
CA HIS A 182 -4.26 -3.50 -1.21
C HIS A 182 -4.04 -2.68 -2.48
N PHE A 183 -4.50 -1.42 -2.51
CA PHE A 183 -4.25 -0.53 -3.64
C PHE A 183 -2.76 -0.27 -3.84
N VAL A 184 -2.03 0.04 -2.77
CA VAL A 184 -0.59 0.27 -2.82
C VAL A 184 0.15 -1.01 -3.24
N ASP A 185 -0.26 -2.18 -2.75
CA ASP A 185 0.32 -3.47 -3.14
C ASP A 185 0.13 -3.76 -4.64
N VAL A 186 -1.09 -3.56 -5.17
CA VAL A 186 -1.39 -3.75 -6.59
C VAL A 186 -0.63 -2.75 -7.47
N LEU A 187 -0.55 -1.50 -7.02
CA LEU A 187 0.25 -0.48 -7.69
C LEU A 187 1.73 -0.88 -7.75
N TRP A 188 2.28 -1.47 -6.68
CA TRP A 188 3.65 -1.97 -6.71
C TRP A 188 3.85 -3.06 -7.76
N LEU A 189 2.94 -4.04 -7.84
CA LEU A 189 3.00 -5.09 -8.85
C LEU A 189 3.03 -4.50 -10.25
N TYR A 190 2.15 -3.54 -10.52
CA TYR A 190 2.15 -2.81 -11.79
C TYR A 190 3.51 -2.15 -12.06
N LEU A 191 4.06 -1.41 -11.10
CA LEU A 191 5.36 -0.73 -11.26
C LEU A 191 6.51 -1.71 -11.43
N PHE A 192 6.51 -2.84 -10.72
CA PHE A 192 7.51 -3.88 -10.83
C PHE A 192 7.52 -4.48 -12.24
N PHE A 193 6.36 -4.92 -12.74
CA PHE A 193 6.27 -5.46 -14.10
C PHE A 193 6.58 -4.41 -15.16
N PHE A 194 6.11 -3.18 -14.95
CA PHE A 194 6.44 -2.07 -15.85
C PHE A 194 7.95 -1.87 -15.89
N LEU A 195 8.63 -1.61 -14.78
CA LEU A 195 10.07 -1.32 -14.77
C LEU A 195 10.96 -2.51 -15.19
N GLN A 196 10.51 -3.75 -14.94
CA GLN A 196 11.24 -4.97 -15.32
C GLN A 196 11.18 -5.25 -16.83
N TYR A 197 10.05 -4.97 -17.48
CA TYR A 197 9.80 -5.37 -18.87
C TYR A 197 9.66 -4.21 -19.86
N SER A 198 9.52 -2.96 -19.37
CA SER A 198 9.47 -1.76 -20.22
C SER A 198 10.82 -1.48 -20.83
#